data_AF-A0A523S0V1-F1
#
_entry.id   AF-A0A523S0V1-F1
#
_cell.length_a   1.000
_cell.length_b   1.000
_cell.length_c   1.000
_cell.angle_alpha   90.00
_cell.angle_beta   90.00
_cell.angle_gamma   90.00
#
_symmetry.space_group_name_H-M   'P 1'
#
loop_
_entity.id
_entity.type
_entity.pdbx_description
1 polymer ?
#
loop_
_entity_poly.entity_id
_entity_poly.type
_entity_poly.pdbx_seq_one_letter_code
_entity_poly.pdbx_strand_id
1 'polypeptide(L)'
;MNGSGNNGCGGFAAAGRLQNWNLPVEVWLPKGEDALRSISREQLNRAKEGGVAINEGEPKASKSPEVCVLDAYIGYGYSKRDDSVTSEVFSCLAEHPNVISLDAPSGLNVTAEVSESGLSPKATLALAFPKIGLLLRLLLNRKSDS
;
A
#
# COMPACT_ATOMS: atom_id res chain seq x y z
N MET A 1 -3.55 4.45 0.10
CA MET A 1 -2.34 5.10 -0.44
C MET A 1 -1.83 4.30 -1.62
N ASN A 2 -1.63 4.92 -2.78
CA ASN A 2 -1.35 4.20 -4.01
C ASN A 2 -0.10 4.70 -4.74
N GLY A 3 0.70 3.78 -5.26
CA GLY A 3 1.96 4.08 -5.91
C GLY A 3 1.91 3.95 -7.43
N SER A 4 3.01 4.34 -8.08
CA SER A 4 3.09 4.34 -9.55
C SER A 4 3.43 3.01 -10.20
N GLY A 5 3.95 2.05 -9.42
CA GLY A 5 4.41 0.74 -9.90
C GLY A 5 3.31 -0.33 -9.91
N ASN A 6 3.75 -1.59 -10.04
CA ASN A 6 2.84 -2.75 -10.10
C ASN A 6 2.00 -2.93 -8.83
N ASN A 7 2.52 -2.54 -7.66
CA ASN A 7 1.74 -2.59 -6.42
C ASN A 7 0.49 -1.70 -6.53
N GLY A 8 0.63 -0.55 -7.20
CA GLY A 8 -0.47 0.37 -7.37
C GLY A 8 -1.59 -0.11 -8.29
N CYS A 9 -1.28 -1.02 -9.23
CA CYS A 9 -2.31 -1.73 -9.99
C CYS A 9 -3.23 -2.54 -9.07
N GLY A 10 -2.65 -3.21 -8.08
CA GLY A 10 -3.42 -3.95 -7.08
C GLY A 10 -4.26 -3.03 -6.19
N GLY A 11 -3.73 -1.85 -5.85
CA GLY A 11 -4.48 -0.80 -5.16
C GLY A 11 -5.73 -0.34 -5.92
N PHE A 12 -5.60 -0.04 -7.22
CA PHE A 12 -6.75 0.31 -8.05
C PHE A 12 -7.77 -0.82 -8.19
N ALA A 13 -7.29 -2.05 -8.37
CA ALA A 13 -8.16 -3.21 -8.47
C ALA A 13 -8.89 -3.52 -7.15
N ALA A 14 -8.30 -3.20 -6.00
CA ALA A 14 -8.98 -3.27 -4.70
C ALA A 14 -10.02 -2.15 -4.58
N ALA A 15 -9.66 -0.92 -4.92
CA ALA A 15 -10.58 0.22 -4.86
C ALA A 15 -11.83 0.01 -5.72
N GLY A 16 -11.66 -0.42 -6.98
CA GLY A 16 -12.80 -0.71 -7.85
C GLY A 16 -13.72 -1.81 -7.31
N ARG A 17 -13.17 -2.85 -6.65
CA ARG A 17 -13.98 -3.88 -5.99
C ARG A 17 -14.76 -3.34 -4.80
N LEU A 18 -14.11 -2.55 -3.94
CA LEU A 18 -14.76 -1.94 -2.78
C LEU A 18 -15.88 -0.99 -3.21
N GLN A 19 -15.64 -0.20 -4.25
CA GLN A 19 -16.65 0.66 -4.87
C GLN A 19 -17.85 -0.14 -5.41
N ASN A 20 -17.59 -1.27 -6.08
CA ASN A 20 -18.64 -2.18 -6.54
C ASN A 20 -19.42 -2.86 -5.41
N TRP A 21 -18.86 -2.91 -4.19
CA TRP A 21 -19.55 -3.35 -2.98
C TRP A 21 -20.23 -2.20 -2.23
N ASN A 22 -20.34 -1.02 -2.85
CA ASN A 22 -20.93 0.19 -2.27
C ASN A 22 -20.23 0.68 -0.98
N LEU A 23 -18.94 0.36 -0.82
CA LEU A 23 -18.14 0.90 0.28
C LEU A 23 -17.53 2.26 -0.11
N PRO A 24 -17.54 3.26 0.79
CA PRO A 24 -16.85 4.52 0.55
C PRO A 24 -15.34 4.27 0.37
N VAL A 25 -14.81 4.64 -0.79
CA VAL A 25 -13.39 4.47 -1.11
C VAL A 25 -12.86 5.66 -1.87
N GLU A 26 -11.65 6.07 -1.48
CA GLU A 26 -10.86 7.04 -2.20
C GLU A 26 -9.44 6.52 -2.39
N VAL A 27 -8.80 6.96 -3.47
CA VAL A 27 -7.43 6.61 -3.81
C VAL A 27 -6.59 7.88 -3.81
N TRP A 28 -5.56 7.89 -2.98
CA TRP A 28 -4.53 8.93 -2.98
C TRP A 28 -3.36 8.53 -3.87
N LEU A 29 -2.96 9.44 -4.76
CA LEU A 29 -1.83 9.38 -5.68
C LEU A 29 -0.81 10.47 -5.31
N PRO A 30 0.10 10.22 -4.35
CA PRO A 30 0.98 11.25 -3.81
C PRO A 30 1.92 11.87 -4.84
N LYS A 31 2.35 11.06 -5.83
CA LYS A 31 3.20 11.49 -6.95
C LYS A 31 2.42 11.97 -8.17
N GLY A 32 1.09 12.00 -8.07
CA GLY A 32 0.19 12.36 -9.15
C GLY A 32 -0.01 11.28 -10.22
N GLU A 33 -1.01 11.49 -11.07
CA GLU A 33 -1.37 10.59 -12.16
C GLU A 33 -0.27 10.50 -13.21
N ASP A 34 0.46 11.60 -13.44
CA ASP A 34 1.53 11.68 -14.42
C ASP A 34 2.73 10.79 -14.08
N ALA A 35 2.93 10.48 -12.80
CA ALA A 35 3.95 9.55 -12.36
C ALA A 35 3.58 8.07 -12.61
N LEU A 36 2.34 7.75 -12.99
CA LEU A 36 1.89 6.38 -13.19
C LEU A 36 2.51 5.74 -14.44
N ARG A 37 2.96 4.48 -14.30
CA ARG A 37 3.28 3.63 -15.44
C ARG A 37 2.04 3.34 -16.28
N SER A 38 2.22 3.00 -17.56
CA SER A 38 1.11 2.74 -18.49
C SER A 38 0.09 1.73 -17.96
N ILE A 39 0.55 0.62 -17.40
CA ILE A 39 -0.33 -0.42 -16.82
C ILE A 39 -1.14 0.09 -15.63
N SER A 40 -0.54 0.92 -14.76
CA SER A 40 -1.23 1.52 -13.62
C SER A 40 -2.23 2.58 -14.08
N ARG A 41 -1.94 3.31 -15.17
CA ARG A 41 -2.85 4.31 -15.75
C ARG A 41 -4.10 3.67 -16.35
N GLU A 42 -3.99 2.50 -16.98
CA GLU A 42 -5.17 1.78 -17.46
C GLU A 42 -6.08 1.36 -16.30
N GLN A 43 -5.51 0.85 -15.20
CA GLN A 43 -6.29 0.48 -14.02
C GLN A 43 -6.92 1.70 -13.32
N LEU A 44 -6.22 2.84 -13.28
CA LEU A 44 -6.78 4.10 -12.81
C LEU A 44 -8.03 4.48 -13.61
N ASN A 45 -7.97 4.45 -14.94
CA ASN A 45 -9.11 4.83 -15.79
C ASN A 45 -10.33 3.95 -15.49
N ARG A 46 -10.14 2.64 -15.35
CA ARG A 46 -11.22 1.72 -14.96
C ARG A 46 -11.77 2.02 -13.57
N ALA A 47 -10.91 2.38 -12.60
CA ALA A 47 -11.35 2.78 -11.27
C ALA A 47 -12.19 4.07 -11.31
N LYS A 48 -11.77 5.07 -12.09
CA LYS A 48 -12.52 6.32 -12.31
C LYS A 48 -13.89 6.06 -12.97
N GLU A 49 -13.93 5.22 -14.01
CA GLU A 49 -15.18 4.80 -14.66
C GLU A 49 -16.13 4.10 -13.69
N GLY A 50 -15.58 3.33 -12.73
CA GLY A 50 -16.33 2.71 -11.64
C GLY A 50 -16.78 3.67 -10.53
N GLY A 51 -16.46 4.97 -10.63
CA GLY A 51 -16.85 5.99 -9.65
C GLY A 51 -15.93 6.11 -8.43
N VAL A 52 -14.72 5.55 -8.47
CA VAL A 52 -13.73 5.71 -7.39
C VAL A 52 -13.22 7.16 -7.37
N ALA A 53 -13.24 7.78 -6.18
CA ALA A 53 -12.66 9.11 -5.98
C ALA A 53 -11.13 9.05 -6.02
N ILE A 54 -10.50 9.93 -6.80
CA ILE A 54 -9.04 10.01 -6.93
C ILE A 54 -8.57 11.37 -6.43
N ASN A 55 -7.61 11.36 -5.50
CA ASN A 55 -6.97 12.53 -4.94
C ASN A 55 -5.47 12.51 -5.29
N GLU A 56 -4.90 13.65 -5.67
CA GLU A 56 -3.47 13.81 -5.94
C GLU A 56 -2.80 14.70 -4.89
N GLY A 57 -1.49 14.52 -4.70
CA GLY A 57 -0.68 15.32 -3.78
C GLY A 57 -0.63 14.79 -2.35
N GLU A 58 -0.44 15.69 -1.38
CA GLU A 58 -0.14 15.34 0.02
C GLU A 58 -1.11 14.29 0.59
N PRO A 59 -0.63 13.10 1.00
CA PRO A 59 -1.47 12.01 1.44
C PRO A 59 -2.22 12.37 2.73
N LYS A 60 -3.55 12.18 2.74
CA LYS A 60 -4.40 12.41 3.91
C LYS A 60 -5.28 11.20 4.17
N ALA A 61 -5.45 10.85 5.44
CA ALA A 61 -6.39 9.84 5.89
C ALA A 61 -6.93 10.24 7.26
N SER A 62 -8.25 10.15 7.43
CA SER A 62 -8.87 10.35 8.73
C SER A 62 -8.41 9.27 9.70
N LYS A 63 -7.95 9.66 10.89
CA LYS A 63 -7.53 8.73 11.96
C LYS A 63 -8.72 8.11 12.72
N SER A 64 -9.95 8.22 12.18
CA SER A 64 -11.14 7.55 12.74
C SER A 64 -10.95 6.03 12.76
N PRO A 65 -11.40 5.31 13.81
CA PRO A 65 -11.28 3.86 13.89
C PRO A 65 -12.04 3.12 12.78
N GLU A 66 -13.02 3.77 12.16
CA GLU A 66 -13.82 3.23 11.04
C GLU A 66 -13.07 3.27 9.70
N VAL A 67 -11.97 4.03 9.63
CA VAL A 67 -11.17 4.18 8.42
C VAL A 67 -10.05 3.14 8.39
N CYS A 68 -9.92 2.46 7.26
CA CYS A 68 -8.81 1.56 6.98
C CYS A 68 -8.01 2.09 5.80
N VAL A 69 -6.69 2.14 5.95
CA VAL A 69 -5.79 2.54 4.87
C VAL A 69 -5.18 1.29 4.24
N LEU A 70 -5.44 1.10 2.94
CA LEU A 70 -4.69 0.15 2.13
C LEU A 70 -3.39 0.81 1.66
N ASP A 71 -2.26 0.26 2.10
CA ASP A 71 -0.93 0.59 1.60
C ASP A 71 -0.64 -0.23 0.34
N ALA A 72 -0.82 0.41 -0.81
CA ALA A 72 -0.44 -0.09 -2.14
C ALA A 72 0.67 0.79 -2.76
N TYR A 73 1.45 1.49 -1.93
CA TYR A 73 2.40 2.48 -2.42
C TYR A 73 3.66 1.82 -3.01
N ILE A 74 4.37 0.97 -2.27
CA ILE A 74 5.53 0.22 -2.77
C ILE A 74 5.50 -1.22 -2.21
N GLY A 75 5.60 -2.21 -3.10
CA GLY A 75 5.63 -3.64 -2.72
C GLY A 75 7.04 -4.21 -2.56
N TYR A 76 7.20 -5.52 -2.76
CA TYR A 76 8.43 -6.29 -2.52
C TYR A 76 9.69 -5.79 -3.25
N GLY A 77 9.52 -5.06 -4.37
CA GLY A 77 10.62 -4.45 -5.12
C GLY A 77 11.15 -3.12 -4.56
N TYR A 78 10.96 -2.86 -3.27
CA TYR A 78 11.45 -1.63 -2.64
C TYR A 78 12.97 -1.51 -2.78
N SER A 79 13.39 -0.31 -3.18
CA SER A 79 14.75 0.19 -3.09
C SER A 79 14.67 1.55 -2.43
N LYS A 80 15.70 1.91 -1.67
CA LYS A 80 15.77 3.17 -0.90
C LYS A 80 15.28 4.36 -1.73
N ARG A 81 14.40 5.18 -1.14
CA ARG A 81 13.83 6.38 -1.77
C ARG A 81 14.10 7.59 -0.88
N ASP A 82 14.89 8.52 -1.40
CA ASP A 82 15.22 9.79 -0.75
C ASP A 82 14.42 10.95 -1.37
N ASP A 83 13.09 10.78 -1.50
CA ASP A 83 12.19 11.83 -2.00
C ASP A 83 11.14 12.23 -0.95
N SER A 84 10.85 13.52 -0.83
CA SER A 84 9.97 14.08 0.20
C SER A 84 8.57 13.48 0.19
N VAL A 85 8.01 13.27 -1.01
CA VAL A 85 6.69 12.66 -1.19
C VAL A 85 6.65 11.25 -0.59
N THR A 86 7.71 10.45 -0.79
CA THR A 86 7.80 9.12 -0.19
C THR A 86 7.93 9.19 1.32
N SER A 87 8.71 10.13 1.86
CA SER A 87 8.79 10.37 3.31
C SER A 87 7.43 10.75 3.90
N GLU A 88 6.67 11.64 3.25
CA GLU A 88 5.33 12.05 3.68
C GLU A 88 4.35 10.86 3.68
N VAL A 89 4.40 10.02 2.65
CA VAL A 89 3.60 8.79 2.60
C VAL A 89 3.98 7.83 3.72
N PHE A 90 5.27 7.65 3.97
CA PHE A 90 5.74 6.79 5.05
C PHE A 90 5.28 7.29 6.42
N SER A 91 5.41 8.59 6.69
CA SER A 91 4.89 9.20 7.92
C SER A 91 3.37 9.02 8.05
N CYS A 92 2.61 9.30 6.98
CA CYS A 92 1.16 9.13 6.99
C CYS A 92 0.75 7.68 7.29
N LEU A 93 1.43 6.70 6.68
CA LEU A 93 1.17 5.29 6.92
C LEU A 93 1.58 4.84 8.32
N ALA A 94 2.76 5.22 8.80
CA ALA A 94 3.26 4.81 10.11
C ALA A 94 2.43 5.40 11.28
N GLU A 95 1.89 6.60 11.12
CA GLU A 95 1.04 7.23 12.13
C GLU A 95 -0.42 6.75 12.11
N HIS A 96 -0.84 6.01 11.08
CA HIS A 96 -2.22 5.60 10.95
C HIS A 96 -2.47 4.28 11.72
N PRO A 97 -3.47 4.22 12.62
CA PRO A 97 -3.64 3.08 13.52
C PRO A 97 -4.19 1.83 12.82
N ASN A 98 -4.69 1.95 11.59
CA ASN A 98 -5.39 0.90 10.87
C ASN A 98 -4.92 0.78 9.42
N VAL A 99 -3.74 0.20 9.22
CA VAL A 99 -3.13 0.00 7.89
C VAL A 99 -3.08 -1.49 7.53
N ILE A 100 -3.42 -1.81 6.29
CA ILE A 100 -3.19 -3.12 5.65
C ILE A 100 -2.24 -2.90 4.48
N SER A 101 -1.16 -3.66 4.38
CA SER A 101 -0.21 -3.54 3.27
C SER A 101 -0.45 -4.58 2.18
N LEU A 102 -0.28 -4.17 0.93
CA LEU A 102 -0.36 -5.01 -0.25
C LEU A 102 1.04 -5.45 -0.69
N ASP A 103 1.22 -6.74 -0.91
CA ASP A 103 2.47 -7.43 -1.21
C ASP A 103 3.52 -7.39 -0.09
N ALA A 104 3.97 -6.19 0.30
CA ALA A 104 4.86 -5.93 1.41
C ALA A 104 4.56 -4.54 2.00
N PRO A 105 4.88 -4.29 3.29
CA PRO A 105 4.82 -2.94 3.84
C PRO A 105 5.72 -1.99 3.05
N SER A 106 5.17 -0.85 2.63
CA SER A 106 5.94 0.19 1.95
C SER A 106 7.16 0.59 2.77
N GLY A 107 8.33 0.68 2.14
CA GLY A 107 9.59 1.00 2.81
C GLY A 107 10.31 -0.18 3.45
N LEU A 108 9.76 -1.40 3.39
CA LEU A 108 10.45 -2.60 3.84
C LEU A 108 11.55 -3.01 2.84
N ASN A 109 12.81 -2.85 3.23
CA ASN A 109 13.93 -3.43 2.50
C ASN A 109 14.08 -4.90 2.89
N VAL A 110 13.56 -5.79 2.05
CA VAL A 110 13.56 -7.24 2.27
C VAL A 110 14.96 -7.87 2.27
N THR A 111 15.98 -7.20 1.74
CA THR A 111 17.37 -7.68 1.74
C THR A 111 18.10 -7.32 3.04
N ALA A 112 17.73 -6.21 3.68
CA ALA A 112 18.35 -5.71 4.90
C ALA A 112 17.54 -5.94 6.18
N GLU A 113 16.29 -6.43 6.06
CA GLU A 113 15.30 -6.53 7.15
C GLU A 113 15.04 -5.21 7.91
N VAL A 114 15.35 -4.06 7.31
CA VAL A 114 15.11 -2.73 7.88
C VAL A 114 13.92 -2.09 7.17
N SER A 115 12.99 -1.53 7.96
CA SER A 115 11.89 -0.70 7.45
C SER A 115 12.28 0.77 7.53
N GLU A 116 12.34 1.45 6.38
CA GLU A 116 12.62 2.89 6.32
C GLU A 116 11.38 3.74 6.60
N SER A 117 10.18 3.13 6.55
CA SER A 117 8.93 3.84 6.79
C SER A 117 8.51 3.87 8.26
N GLY A 118 9.05 2.97 9.10
CA GLY A 118 8.52 2.75 10.44
C GLY A 118 7.10 2.15 10.45
N LEU A 119 6.56 1.77 9.29
CA LEU A 119 5.22 1.19 9.17
C LEU A 119 5.16 -0.21 9.80
N SER A 120 4.18 -0.40 10.68
CA SER A 120 3.78 -1.69 11.24
C SER A 120 2.30 -1.96 10.93
N PRO A 121 1.98 -2.62 9.80
CA PRO A 121 0.60 -2.80 9.38
C PRO A 121 -0.07 -3.91 10.19
N LYS A 122 -1.40 -3.84 10.34
CA LYS A 122 -2.20 -4.89 11.00
C LYS A 122 -2.15 -6.22 10.27
N ALA A 123 -2.03 -6.17 8.95
CA ALA A 123 -1.91 -7.32 8.09
C ALA A 123 -1.15 -6.95 6.81
N THR A 124 -0.53 -7.96 6.18
CA THR A 124 0.05 -7.84 4.84
C THR A 124 -0.57 -8.90 3.93
N LEU A 125 -1.19 -8.46 2.84
CA LEU A 125 -1.74 -9.34 1.81
C LEU A 125 -0.69 -9.60 0.72
N ALA A 126 0.05 -10.71 0.84
CA ALA A 126 1.03 -11.08 -0.16
C ALA A 126 0.37 -11.49 -1.49
N LEU A 127 0.87 -10.96 -2.62
CA LEU A 127 0.43 -11.35 -3.96
C LEU A 127 1.47 -12.29 -4.60
N ALA A 128 0.96 -13.36 -5.24
CA ALA A 128 1.64 -14.60 -5.69
C ALA A 128 1.81 -15.68 -4.61
N PHE A 129 1.93 -16.95 -5.06
CA PHE A 129 2.08 -18.18 -4.25
C PHE A 129 2.92 -17.90 -2.99
N PRO A 130 2.52 -18.37 -1.79
CA PRO A 130 3.14 -17.97 -0.53
C PRO A 130 4.66 -18.01 -0.65
N LYS A 131 5.28 -16.83 -0.72
CA LYS A 131 6.73 -16.69 -0.80
C LYS A 131 7.26 -17.37 0.45
N ILE A 132 7.88 -18.54 0.31
CA ILE A 132 8.25 -19.45 1.41
C ILE A 132 9.03 -18.72 2.52
N GLY A 133 9.76 -17.65 2.18
CA GLY A 133 10.42 -16.76 3.14
C GLY A 133 9.48 -16.05 4.13
N LEU A 134 8.26 -15.67 3.73
CA LEU A 134 7.27 -15.04 4.63
C LEU A 134 6.65 -16.05 5.60
N LEU A 135 6.49 -17.31 5.16
CA LEU A 135 6.00 -18.41 6.01
C LEU A 135 7.04 -18.76 7.09
N LEU A 136 8.33 -18.73 6.76
CA LEU A 136 9.41 -19.01 7.69
C LEU A 136 9.51 -17.96 8.81
N ARG A 137 9.31 -16.66 8.52
CA ARG A 137 9.27 -15.60 9.54
C ARG A 137 8.10 -15.79 10.53
N LEU A 138 6.92 -16.16 10.02
CA LEU A 138 5.73 -16.40 10.86
C LEU A 138 5.85 -17.67 11.72
N LEU A 139 6.61 -18.67 11.26
CA LEU A 139 6.85 -19.90 12.01
C LEU A 139 8.00 -19.76 13.03
N LEU A 140 8.99 -18.92 12.76
CA LEU A 140 10.09 -18.64 13.70
C LEU A 140 9.63 -17.75 14.86
N ASN A 141 8.78 -16.75 14.61
CA ASN A 141 8.20 -15.91 15.67
C ASN A 141 7.15 -16.65 16.54
N ARG A 142 6.70 -17.85 16.15
CA ARG A 142 5.84 -18.71 16.98
C ARG A 142 6.61 -19.67 17.88
N LYS A 143 7.92 -19.84 17.67
CA LYS A 143 8.77 -20.70 18.50
C LYS A 143 9.50 -19.96 19.62
N SER A 144 9.41 -18.62 19.66
CA SER A 144 9.96 -17.80 20.75
C SER A 144 8.98 -17.60 21.92
N ASP A 145 7.72 -18.00 21.75
CA ASP A 145 6.64 -17.81 22.75
C ASP A 145 6.12 -19.16 23.33
N SER A 146 6.94 -20.22 23.31
CA SER A 146 6.61 -21.53 23.89
C SER A 146 7.71 -22.05 24.80
#